data_AF-A0A9D6TFJ3-F1
#
_entry.id   AF-A0A9D6TFJ3-F1
#
_cell.length_a   1.000
_cell.length_b   1.000
_cell.length_c   1.000
_cell.angle_alpha   90.00
_cell.angle_beta   90.00
_cell.angle_gamma   90.00
#
_symmetry.space_group_name_H-M   'P 1'
#
loop_
_entity.id
_entity.type
_entity.pdbx_description
1 polymer ?
#
loop_
_entity_poly.entity_id
_entity_poly.type
_entity_poly.pdbx_seq_one_letter_code
_entity_poly.pdbx_strand_id
1 'polypeptide(L)' 'VADACRRHGKVAGIPCSPDDVPKYREIGYRFFNVISDYRCVFGGLKKIQTDLAALGVPLGRG' A
#
# COMPACT_ATOMS: atom_id res chain seq x y z
N VAL A 1 2.26 -16.38 11.67
CA VAL A 1 3.24 -16.45 10.56
C VAL A 1 4.62 -16.00 11.00
N ALA A 2 4.80 -14.75 11.47
CA ALA A 2 6.10 -14.26 11.95
C ALA A 2 6.80 -15.20 12.95
N ASP A 3 6.07 -15.66 13.97
CA ASP A 3 6.58 -16.63 14.95
C ASP A 3 7.04 -17.97 14.33
N ALA A 4 6.28 -18.48 13.36
CA ALA A 4 6.64 -19.72 12.67
C ALA A 4 7.90 -19.52 11.80
N CYS A 5 7.97 -18.42 11.04
CA CYS A 5 9.15 -18.07 10.26
C CYS A 5 10.39 -18.00 11.16
N ARG A 6 10.30 -17.32 12.30
CA ARG A 6 11.38 -17.23 13.29
C ARG A 6 11.84 -18.61 13.78
N ARG A 7 10.91 -19.51 14.13
CA ARG A 7 11.23 -20.88 14.58
C ARG A 7 11.96 -21.71 13.52
N HIS A 8 11.79 -21.39 12.24
CA HIS A 8 12.41 -22.08 11.11
C HIS A 8 13.56 -21.30 10.47
N GLY A 9 14.09 -20.25 11.13
CA GLY A 9 15.20 -19.45 10.60
C GLY A 9 14.84 -18.64 9.35
N LYS A 10 13.55 -18.39 9.11
CA LYS A 10 13.03 -17.60 7.98
C LYS A 10 12.59 -16.22 8.43
N VAL A 11 12.56 -15.28 7.48
CA VAL A 11 12.04 -13.92 7.69
C VAL A 11 10.62 -13.82 7.16
N ALA A 12 9.72 -13.22 7.95
CA ALA A 12 8.34 -12.97 7.54
C ALA A 12 8.17 -11.58 6.91
N GLY A 13 7.39 -11.55 5.83
CA GLY A 13 6.94 -10.32 5.18
C GLY A 13 5.41 -10.19 5.17
N ILE A 14 4.92 -8.96 5.09
CA ILE A 14 3.48 -8.67 5.02
C ILE A 14 3.21 -7.40 4.21
N PRO A 15 2.14 -7.35 3.38
CA PRO A 15 1.61 -6.10 2.88
C PRO A 15 0.77 -5.39 3.95
N CYS A 16 1.04 -4.11 4.22
CA CYS A 16 0.31 -3.34 5.24
C CYS A 16 0.26 -1.84 4.91
N SER A 17 -0.51 -1.06 5.67
CA SER A 17 -0.38 0.40 5.64
C SER A 17 1.01 0.82 6.17
N PRO A 18 1.61 1.93 5.71
CA PRO A 18 2.79 2.53 6.34
C PRO A 18 2.63 2.73 7.86
N ASP A 19 1.44 3.16 8.28
CA ASP A 19 1.14 3.45 9.70
C ASP A 19 1.10 2.19 10.57
N ASP A 20 0.87 1.01 9.97
CA ASP A 20 0.85 -0.26 10.69
C ASP A 20 2.25 -0.90 10.81
N VAL A 21 3.27 -0.34 10.15
CA VAL A 21 4.62 -0.91 10.19
C VAL A 21 5.15 -1.05 11.61
N PRO A 22 5.01 -0.07 12.53
CA PRO A 22 5.45 -0.22 13.92
C PRO A 22 4.81 -1.44 14.59
N LYS A 23 3.48 -1.57 14.50
CA LYS A 23 2.70 -2.69 15.04
C LYS A 23 3.18 -4.05 14.50
N TYR A 24 3.39 -4.15 13.19
CA TYR A 24 3.83 -5.42 12.59
C TYR A 24 5.30 -5.74 12.87
N ARG A 25 6.14 -4.72 13.06
CA ARG A 25 7.53 -4.88 13.47
C ARG A 25 7.64 -5.43 14.89
N GLU A 26 6.80 -4.98 15.81
CA GLU A 26 6.73 -5.49 17.19
C GLU A 26 6.44 -6.99 17.23
N ILE A 27 5.56 -7.48 16.36
CA ILE A 27 5.21 -8.91 16.30
C ILE A 27 6.13 -9.75 15.39
N GLY A 28 7.27 -9.19 14.95
CA GLY A 28 8.36 -9.94 14.33
C GLY A 28 8.41 -9.96 12.81
N TYR A 29 7.56 -9.19 12.10
CA TYR A 29 7.73 -8.99 10.66
C TYR A 29 8.93 -8.08 10.37
N ARG A 30 9.59 -8.29 9.23
CA ARG A 30 10.77 -7.50 8.83
C ARG A 30 10.74 -7.02 7.38
N PHE A 31 9.97 -7.67 6.52
CA PHE A 31 9.74 -7.21 5.15
C PHE A 31 8.33 -6.62 5.04
N PHE A 32 8.21 -5.38 4.56
CA PHE A 32 6.95 -4.67 4.51
C PHE A 32 6.68 -4.17 3.11
N ASN A 33 5.57 -4.64 2.52
CA ASN A 33 5.07 -4.07 1.30
C ASN A 33 4.01 -3.01 1.64
N VAL A 34 4.42 -1.74 1.68
CA VAL A 34 3.55 -0.64 2.11
C VAL A 34 2.85 0.09 0.96
N ILE A 35 3.12 -0.32 -0.29
CA ILE A 35 2.67 0.41 -1.48
C ILE A 35 2.52 -0.53 -2.68
N SER A 36 1.64 -0.18 -3.61
CA SER A 36 1.52 -0.93 -4.87
C SER A 36 1.47 0.06 -6.02
N ASP A 37 2.26 -0.23 -7.05
CA ASP A 37 2.22 0.43 -8.36
C ASP A 37 0.79 0.60 -8.89
N TYR A 38 -0.01 -0.47 -8.92
CA TYR A 38 -1.40 -0.43 -9.33
C TYR A 38 -2.21 0.56 -8.49
N ARG A 39 -2.06 0.53 -7.16
CA ARG A 39 -2.78 1.45 -6.26
C ARG A 39 -2.34 2.90 -6.46
N CYS A 40 -1.06 3.15 -6.70
CA CYS A 40 -0.53 4.48 -6.97
C CYS A 40 -1.07 5.04 -8.28
N VAL A 41 -0.98 4.25 -9.36
CA VAL A 41 -1.43 4.67 -10.68
C VAL A 41 -2.93 4.85 -10.69
N PHE A 42 -3.70 3.84 -10.28
CA PHE A 42 -5.15 3.90 -10.29
C PHE A 42 -5.68 4.98 -9.34
N GLY A 43 -5.16 5.04 -8.10
CA GLY A 43 -5.55 6.04 -7.12
C GLY A 43 -5.20 7.46 -7.55
N GLY A 44 -4.01 7.66 -8.11
CA GLY A 44 -3.57 8.94 -8.65
C GLY A 44 -4.42 9.41 -9.82
N LEU A 45 -4.68 8.54 -10.80
CA LEU A 45 -5.54 8.85 -11.95
C LEU A 45 -6.96 9.20 -11.51
N LYS A 46 -7.54 8.41 -10.59
CA LYS A 46 -8.87 8.67 -10.04
C LYS A 46 -8.92 10.01 -9.30
N LYS A 47 -7.88 10.34 -8.54
CA LYS A 47 -7.76 11.63 -7.84
C LYS A 47 -7.73 12.78 -8.84
N ILE A 48 -6.86 12.72 -9.84
CA ILE A 48 -6.76 13.73 -10.90
C ILE A 48 -8.10 13.91 -11.60
N GLN A 49 -8.78 12.82 -11.96
CA GLN A 49 -10.11 12.90 -12.58
C GLN A 49 -11.12 13.63 -11.69
N THR A 50 -11.09 13.38 -10.38
CA THR A 50 -11.96 14.03 -9.40
C THR A 50 -11.63 15.51 -9.26
N ASP A 51 -10.34 15.85 -9.11
CA ASP A 51 -9.85 17.21 -8.97
C ASP A 51 -10.21 18.05 -10.21
N LEU A 52 -10.00 17.50 -11.41
CA LEU A 52 -10.32 18.17 -12.67
C LEU A 52 -11.82 18.39 -12.86
N ALA A 53 -12.64 17.41 -12.49
CA ALA A 53 -14.10 17.57 -12.49
C ALA A 53 -14.55 18.69 -11.53
N ALA A 54 -13.94 18.78 -10.34
CA ALA A 54 -14.22 19.85 -9.39
C ALA A 54 -13.80 21.24 -9.90
N LEU A 55 -12.81 21.31 -10.79
CA LEU A 55 -12.38 22.53 -11.47
C LEU A 55 -13.20 22.87 -12.72
N GLY A 56 -14.23 22.09 -13.04
CA GLY A 56 -15.06 22.30 -14.24
C GLY A 56 -14.39 21.88 -15.55
N VAL A 57 -13.30 21.09 -15.48
CA VAL A 57 -12.56 20.58 -16.64
C VAL A 57 -12.61 19.05 -16.65
N PRO A 58 -13.78 18.41 -16.80
CA PRO A 58 -13.86 16.96 -16.76
C PRO A 58 -13.06 16.34 -17.91
N LEU A 59 -12.32 15.26 -17.60
CA LEU A 59 -11.70 14.45 -18.64
C LEU A 59 -12.81 13.78 -19.45
N GLY A 60 -13.04 14.24 -20.68
CA GLY A 60 -13.99 13.63 -21.61
C GLY A 60 -13.57 12.21 -21.98
N ARG A 61 -14.54 11.34 -22.24
CA ARG A 61 -14.28 10.23 -23.17
C ARG A 61 -14.19 10.87 -24.56
N GLY A 62 -13.06 10.68 -25.23
CA GLY A 62 -13.02 10.84 -26.68
C GLY A 62 -14.03 9.93 -27.35
#